data_AF-A0A521G322-F1
#
_entry.id   AF-A0A521G322-F1
#
_cell.length_a   1.000
_cell.length_b   1.000
_cell.length_c   1.000
_cell.angle_alpha   90.00
_cell.angle_beta   90.00
_cell.angle_gamma   90.00
#
_symmetry.space_group_name_H-M   'P 1'
#
loop_
_entity.id
_entity.type
_entity.pdbx_description
1 polymer ?
#
loop_
_entity_poly.entity_id
_entity_poly.type
_entity_poly.pdbx_seq_one_letter_code
_entity_poly.pdbx_strand_id
1 'polypeptide(L)'
;MKKRKKCRSGEEGFVLVASLLILLVLTLLGIAVNQNTDIEWRIAMNDRLHKETFYSADAATELASESLEQSVACLGFRANTTDTANPANSVMRMVGAPGFDLAIEGNSLGFWRNYAPNGIAIPSDTNRNLVFPAVFTAPAPSGLFDPVATNNQPHSNINIGGNTKLTEGSALQMAAGYEGVGKGMGSGGATLVYDINVQHVGRDGSESVICIQYGHVLGSSGACNYP
;
A
#
# COMPACT_ATOMS: atom_id res chain seq x y z
N MET A 1 21.06 97.53 -17.57
CA MET A 1 21.25 96.08 -17.81
C MET A 1 20.44 95.29 -16.79
N LYS A 2 19.56 94.39 -17.24
CA LYS A 2 18.58 93.65 -16.41
C LYS A 2 19.20 92.34 -15.93
N LYS A 3 19.48 92.20 -14.63
CA LYS A 3 20.05 90.96 -14.03
C LYS A 3 19.01 89.83 -14.09
N ARG A 4 19.32 88.74 -14.82
CA ARG A 4 18.51 87.51 -14.82
C ARG A 4 18.81 86.70 -13.55
N LYS A 5 17.75 86.33 -12.80
CA LYS A 5 17.83 85.38 -11.68
C LYS A 5 18.11 83.98 -12.26
N LYS A 6 19.18 83.32 -11.80
CA LYS A 6 19.42 81.89 -12.03
C LYS A 6 18.40 81.09 -11.21
N CYS A 7 17.61 80.23 -11.85
CA CYS A 7 16.78 79.23 -11.17
C CYS A 7 17.69 78.14 -10.56
N ARG A 8 17.36 77.71 -9.34
CA ARG A 8 18.12 76.75 -8.55
C ARG A 8 18.29 75.41 -9.28
N SER A 9 19.52 74.94 -9.37
CA SER A 9 19.86 73.55 -9.72
C SER A 9 20.05 72.74 -8.44
N GLY A 10 19.21 71.74 -8.21
CA GLY A 10 19.22 70.94 -6.98
C GLY A 10 18.32 69.70 -6.97
N GLU A 11 17.44 69.52 -7.97
CA GLU A 11 16.45 68.43 -8.00
C GLU A 11 16.93 67.18 -8.77
N GLU A 12 18.10 67.22 -9.44
CA GLU A 12 18.57 66.14 -10.32
C GLU A 12 18.95 64.85 -9.58
N GLY A 13 19.18 64.91 -8.26
CA GLY A 13 19.48 63.71 -7.44
C GLY A 13 18.27 63.04 -6.79
N PHE A 14 17.17 63.78 -6.59
CA PHE A 14 16.01 63.26 -5.86
C PHE A 14 15.28 62.16 -6.64
N VAL A 15 15.19 62.30 -7.97
CA VAL A 15 14.57 61.31 -8.85
C VAL A 15 15.28 59.96 -8.77
N LEU A 16 16.61 59.96 -8.65
CA LEU A 16 17.41 58.74 -8.55
C LEU A 16 17.14 58.01 -7.24
N VAL A 17 17.11 58.74 -6.11
CA VAL A 17 16.81 58.16 -4.79
C VAL A 17 15.38 57.62 -4.74
N ALA A 18 14.41 58.36 -5.28
CA ALA A 18 13.02 57.91 -5.34
C ALA A 18 12.87 56.63 -6.19
N SER A 19 13.54 56.56 -7.36
CA SER A 19 13.50 55.37 -8.22
C SER A 19 14.11 54.13 -7.55
N LEU A 20 15.19 54.30 -6.79
CA LEU A 20 15.86 53.20 -6.08
C LEU A 20 15.01 52.70 -4.91
N LEU A 21 14.35 53.60 -4.18
CA LEU A 21 13.40 53.20 -3.12
C LEU A 21 12.21 52.43 -3.70
N ILE A 22 11.65 52.87 -4.83
CA ILE A 22 10.54 52.17 -5.48
C ILE A 22 10.99 50.79 -5.98
N LEU A 23 12.16 50.69 -6.62
CA LEU A 23 12.73 49.41 -7.04
C LEU A 23 12.95 48.46 -5.85
N LEU A 24 13.51 48.97 -4.75
CA LEU A 24 13.74 48.17 -3.55
C LEU A 24 12.41 47.63 -2.99
N VAL A 25 11.38 48.47 -2.88
CA VAL A 25 10.06 48.02 -2.40
C VAL A 25 9.47 46.95 -3.34
N LEU A 26 9.55 47.15 -4.66
CA LEU A 26 9.08 46.15 -5.63
C LEU A 26 9.84 44.83 -5.53
N THR A 27 11.15 44.85 -5.30
CA THR A 27 11.93 43.62 -5.12
C THR A 27 11.55 42.86 -3.85
N LEU A 28 11.31 43.56 -2.74
CA LEU A 28 10.86 42.93 -1.49
C LEU A 28 9.48 42.32 -1.64
N LEU A 29 8.56 43.00 -2.33
CA LEU A 29 7.24 42.45 -2.67
C LEU A 29 7.36 41.21 -3.57
N GLY A 30 8.25 41.24 -4.57
CA GLY A 30 8.50 40.08 -5.44
C GLY A 30 9.01 38.86 -4.67
N ILE A 31 9.93 39.06 -3.73
CA ILE A 31 10.45 37.96 -2.88
C ILE A 31 9.34 37.42 -1.96
N ALA A 32 8.54 38.28 -1.34
CA ALA A 32 7.46 37.87 -0.45
C ALA A 32 6.40 37.02 -1.17
N VAL A 33 6.07 37.35 -2.42
CA VAL A 33 5.11 36.56 -3.24
C VAL A 33 5.67 35.18 -3.59
N ASN A 34 6.97 35.07 -3.89
CA ASN A 34 7.60 33.78 -4.19
C ASN A 34 7.61 32.84 -2.98
N GLN A 35 7.81 33.36 -1.77
CA GLN A 35 7.76 32.56 -0.55
C GLN A 35 6.39 31.87 -0.33
N ASN A 36 5.29 32.54 -0.67
CA ASN A 36 3.96 31.93 -0.59
C ASN A 36 3.82 30.76 -1.59
N THR A 37 4.38 30.89 -2.79
CA THR A 37 4.32 29.84 -3.83
C THR A 37 5.08 28.57 -3.40
N ASP A 38 6.25 28.73 -2.76
CA ASP A 38 7.04 27.59 -2.27
C ASP A 38 6.32 26.83 -1.15
N ILE A 39 5.58 27.54 -0.29
CA ILE A 39 4.78 26.92 0.77
C ILE A 39 3.61 26.14 0.17
N GLU A 40 2.86 26.75 -0.76
CA GLU A 40 1.76 26.09 -1.46
C GLU A 40 2.22 24.83 -2.19
N TRP A 41 3.38 24.88 -2.85
CA TRP A 41 3.94 23.72 -3.52
C TRP A 41 4.30 22.59 -2.56
N ARG A 42 4.87 22.92 -1.39
CA ARG A 42 5.17 21.92 -0.35
C ARG A 42 3.90 21.28 0.22
N ILE A 43 2.84 22.06 0.41
CA ILE A 43 1.54 21.54 0.88
C ILE A 43 0.96 20.60 -0.19
N ALA A 44 0.95 21.02 -1.46
CA ALA A 44 0.46 20.21 -2.57
C ALA A 44 1.27 18.93 -2.77
N MET A 45 2.58 18.99 -2.58
CA MET A 45 3.46 17.82 -2.69
C MET A 45 3.19 16.82 -1.57
N ASN A 46 2.95 17.29 -0.34
CA ASN A 46 2.59 16.40 0.75
C ASN A 46 1.22 15.73 0.53
N ASP A 47 0.21 16.50 0.11
CA ASP A 47 -1.12 15.96 -0.22
C ASP A 47 -1.04 14.93 -1.37
N ARG A 48 -0.22 15.20 -2.39
CA ARG A 48 0.05 14.24 -3.46
C ARG A 48 0.67 12.94 -2.93
N LEU A 49 1.72 13.03 -2.12
CA LEU A 49 2.40 11.85 -1.56
C LEU A 49 1.45 11.00 -0.73
N HIS A 50 0.63 11.62 0.13
CA HIS A 50 -0.37 10.90 0.93
C HIS A 50 -1.41 10.17 0.06
N LYS A 51 -1.86 10.76 -1.04
CA LYS A 51 -2.79 10.12 -1.97
C LYS A 51 -2.13 8.98 -2.73
N GLU A 52 -0.92 9.17 -3.24
CA GLU A 52 -0.18 8.13 -3.93
C GLU A 52 0.06 6.91 -3.04
N THR A 53 0.43 7.11 -1.76
CA THR A 53 0.62 5.99 -0.82
C THR A 53 -0.68 5.32 -0.43
N PHE A 54 -1.77 6.07 -0.24
CA PHE A 54 -3.09 5.50 0.01
C PHE A 54 -3.59 4.65 -1.17
N TYR A 55 -3.53 5.15 -2.40
CA TYR A 55 -3.97 4.39 -3.57
C TYR A 55 -3.11 3.14 -3.81
N SER A 56 -1.82 3.20 -3.47
CA SER A 56 -0.92 2.04 -3.57
C SER A 56 -1.23 0.99 -2.49
N ALA A 57 -1.60 1.42 -1.28
CA ALA A 57 -2.10 0.51 -0.24
C ALA A 57 -3.42 -0.14 -0.65
N ASP A 58 -4.35 0.64 -1.22
CA ASP A 58 -5.67 0.18 -1.64
C ASP A 58 -5.55 -0.86 -2.76
N ALA A 59 -4.72 -0.59 -3.77
CA ALA A 59 -4.42 -1.56 -4.83
C ALA A 59 -3.80 -2.86 -4.28
N ALA A 60 -2.99 -2.78 -3.23
CA ALA A 60 -2.42 -3.96 -2.59
C ALA A 60 -3.47 -4.76 -1.78
N THR A 61 -4.58 -4.15 -1.33
CA THR A 61 -5.68 -4.90 -0.71
C THR A 61 -6.43 -5.78 -1.73
N GLU A 62 -6.59 -5.31 -2.97
CA GLU A 62 -7.19 -6.09 -4.05
C GLU A 62 -6.27 -7.24 -4.48
N LEU A 63 -4.96 -7.00 -4.51
CA LEU A 63 -4.00 -8.09 -4.74
C LEU A 63 -4.05 -9.13 -3.60
N ALA A 64 -4.22 -8.68 -2.36
CA ALA A 64 -4.32 -9.55 -1.20
C ALA A 64 -5.59 -10.42 -1.26
N SER A 65 -6.74 -9.87 -1.62
CA SER A 65 -8.00 -10.63 -1.75
C SER A 65 -7.89 -11.71 -2.84
N GLU A 66 -7.32 -11.39 -4.00
CA GLU A 66 -7.08 -12.36 -5.07
C GLU A 66 -6.08 -13.44 -4.65
N SER A 67 -4.98 -13.06 -3.98
CA SER A 67 -4.02 -14.05 -3.44
C SER A 67 -4.65 -14.96 -2.39
N LEU A 68 -5.62 -14.45 -1.63
CA LEU A 68 -6.38 -15.22 -0.66
C LEU A 68 -7.32 -16.20 -1.35
N GLU A 69 -8.10 -15.78 -2.32
CA GLU A 69 -8.96 -16.66 -3.11
C GLU A 69 -8.15 -17.80 -3.74
N GLN A 70 -6.97 -17.46 -4.26
CA GLN A 70 -6.06 -18.45 -4.83
C GLN A 70 -5.53 -19.43 -3.77
N SER A 71 -5.24 -18.95 -2.57
CA SER A 71 -4.78 -19.79 -1.45
C SER A 71 -5.87 -20.74 -0.96
N VAL A 72 -7.14 -20.31 -0.94
CA VAL A 72 -8.28 -21.14 -0.57
C VAL A 72 -8.53 -22.19 -1.66
N ALA A 73 -8.48 -21.80 -2.94
CA ALA A 73 -8.66 -22.71 -4.07
C ALA A 73 -7.56 -23.81 -4.14
N CYS A 74 -6.31 -23.47 -3.82
CA CYS A 74 -5.18 -24.40 -3.84
C CYS A 74 -4.98 -25.18 -2.54
N LEU A 75 -5.78 -24.90 -1.50
CA LEU A 75 -5.56 -25.40 -0.13
C LEU A 75 -4.18 -25.04 0.42
N GLY A 76 -3.69 -23.85 0.05
CA GLY A 76 -2.38 -23.31 0.39
C GLY A 76 -1.42 -23.32 -0.79
N PHE A 77 -0.23 -22.79 -0.53
CA PHE A 77 0.81 -22.62 -1.54
C PHE A 77 2.03 -23.49 -1.26
N ARG A 78 2.84 -23.69 -2.31
CA ARG A 78 4.16 -24.30 -2.21
C ARG A 78 5.22 -23.27 -2.58
N ALA A 79 6.33 -23.26 -1.83
CA ALA A 79 7.48 -22.44 -2.20
C ALA A 79 8.02 -22.90 -3.56
N ASN A 80 8.09 -21.99 -4.53
CA ASN A 80 8.68 -22.21 -5.85
C ASN A 80 10.08 -21.58 -5.96
N THR A 81 10.48 -20.80 -4.95
CA THR A 81 11.86 -20.35 -4.75
C THR A 81 12.38 -21.00 -3.47
N THR A 82 13.45 -21.78 -3.60
CA THR A 82 14.04 -22.50 -2.47
C THR A 82 15.44 -21.99 -2.22
N ASP A 83 15.65 -21.38 -1.06
CA ASP A 83 16.98 -21.01 -0.59
C ASP A 83 17.58 -22.21 0.15
N THR A 84 18.51 -22.90 -0.48
CA THR A 84 19.18 -24.07 0.10
C THR A 84 20.12 -23.73 1.26
N ALA A 85 20.56 -22.46 1.35
CA ALA A 85 21.43 -22.01 2.43
C ALA A 85 20.61 -21.56 3.66
N ASN A 86 19.43 -20.98 3.43
CA ASN A 86 18.50 -20.60 4.47
C ASN A 86 17.05 -20.97 4.11
N PRO A 87 16.58 -22.19 4.46
CA PRO A 87 15.25 -22.65 4.06
C PRO A 87 14.10 -21.77 4.59
N ALA A 88 14.33 -20.99 5.65
CA ALA A 88 13.36 -20.01 6.17
C ALA A 88 13.06 -18.86 5.18
N ASN A 89 13.96 -18.61 4.22
CA ASN A 89 13.78 -17.62 3.16
C ASN A 89 13.11 -18.19 1.90
N SER A 90 12.70 -19.46 1.91
CA SER A 90 12.00 -20.06 0.77
C SER A 90 10.61 -19.45 0.67
N VAL A 91 10.35 -18.68 -0.39
CA VAL A 91 9.06 -18.01 -0.61
C VAL A 91 8.33 -18.60 -1.80
N MET A 92 7.04 -18.34 -1.87
CA MET A 92 6.32 -18.45 -3.12
C MET A 92 6.39 -17.12 -3.86
N ARG A 93 6.90 -17.14 -5.08
CA ARG A 93 6.91 -16.02 -6.03
C ARG A 93 5.72 -16.15 -6.98
N MET A 94 4.82 -15.18 -6.97
CA MET A 94 3.84 -14.99 -8.02
C MET A 94 4.42 -13.97 -9.01
N VAL A 95 4.71 -14.44 -10.23
CA VAL A 95 5.40 -13.63 -11.24
C VAL A 95 4.41 -12.64 -11.84
N GLY A 96 4.75 -11.36 -11.74
CA GLY A 96 3.98 -10.26 -12.34
C GLY A 96 4.69 -9.65 -13.54
N ALA A 97 4.36 -8.39 -13.84
CA ALA A 97 5.15 -7.60 -14.78
C ALA A 97 6.58 -7.40 -14.26
N PRO A 98 7.58 -7.12 -15.11
CA PRO A 98 8.96 -6.93 -14.67
C PRO A 98 9.08 -5.90 -13.53
N GLY A 99 9.55 -6.33 -12.35
CA GLY A 99 9.68 -5.49 -11.15
C GLY A 99 8.43 -5.45 -10.25
N PHE A 100 7.36 -6.16 -10.60
CA PHE A 100 6.11 -6.23 -9.85
C PHE A 100 5.75 -7.67 -9.47
N ASP A 101 6.70 -8.37 -8.88
CA ASP A 101 6.45 -9.71 -8.36
C ASP A 101 5.85 -9.63 -6.96
N LEU A 102 5.04 -10.61 -6.59
CA LEU A 102 4.56 -10.79 -5.23
C LEU A 102 5.31 -11.95 -4.58
N ALA A 103 5.72 -11.77 -3.32
CA ALA A 103 6.34 -12.81 -2.51
C ALA A 103 5.47 -13.15 -1.31
N ILE A 104 5.21 -14.45 -1.11
CA ILE A 104 4.53 -15.00 0.06
C ILE A 104 5.59 -15.67 0.92
N GLU A 105 5.69 -15.22 2.17
CA GLU A 105 6.72 -15.74 3.08
C GLU A 105 6.52 -17.24 3.35
N GLY A 106 7.62 -17.98 3.45
CA GLY A 106 7.60 -19.44 3.63
C GLY A 106 6.83 -19.90 4.87
N ASN A 107 6.87 -19.10 5.93
CA ASN A 107 6.12 -19.34 7.18
C ASN A 107 4.61 -19.16 7.00
N SER A 108 4.18 -18.51 5.92
CA SER A 108 2.81 -18.07 5.68
C SER A 108 2.16 -18.76 4.47
N LEU A 109 2.77 -19.79 3.87
CA LEU A 109 2.23 -20.47 2.68
C LEU A 109 0.82 -21.05 2.86
N GLY A 110 0.39 -21.29 4.10
CA GLY A 110 -0.94 -21.78 4.46
C GLY A 110 -1.83 -20.71 5.11
N PHE A 111 -1.67 -19.42 4.78
CA PHE A 111 -2.37 -18.34 5.48
C PHE A 111 -3.90 -18.40 5.39
N TRP A 112 -4.48 -19.16 4.46
CA TRP A 112 -5.93 -19.45 4.43
C TRP A 112 -6.45 -20.10 5.72
N ARG A 113 -5.57 -20.73 6.51
CA ARG A 113 -5.87 -21.36 7.81
C ARG A 113 -5.48 -20.50 9.01
N ASN A 114 -4.88 -19.34 8.79
CA ASN A 114 -4.46 -18.49 9.91
C ASN A 114 -5.69 -18.08 10.70
N TYR A 115 -5.84 -18.60 11.91
CA TYR A 115 -6.96 -18.26 12.77
C TYR A 115 -6.59 -17.05 13.63
N ALA A 116 -7.32 -15.95 13.47
CA ALA A 116 -7.06 -14.69 14.17
C ALA A 116 -8.30 -14.25 14.98
N PRO A 117 -8.52 -14.79 16.20
CA PRO A 117 -9.72 -14.49 16.99
C PRO A 117 -9.76 -13.06 17.53
N ASN A 118 -8.60 -12.42 17.70
CA ASN A 118 -8.45 -11.08 18.26
C ASN A 118 -8.03 -10.05 17.19
N GLY A 119 -8.32 -10.34 15.91
CA GLY A 119 -7.80 -9.59 14.78
C GLY A 119 -6.32 -9.90 14.49
N ILE A 120 -5.82 -9.34 13.40
CA ILE A 120 -4.43 -9.47 12.96
C ILE A 120 -3.62 -8.21 13.26
N ALA A 121 -2.33 -8.38 13.48
CA ALA A 121 -1.41 -7.27 13.65
C ALA A 121 -1.30 -6.45 12.36
N ILE A 122 -1.09 -5.13 12.49
CA ILE A 122 -0.67 -4.28 11.38
C ILE A 122 0.66 -4.84 10.87
N PRO A 123 0.80 -5.09 9.57
CA PRO A 123 2.03 -5.66 9.02
C PRO A 123 3.20 -4.68 9.16
N SER A 124 4.40 -5.25 9.19
CA SER A 124 5.66 -4.53 9.16
C SER A 124 6.71 -5.31 8.38
N ASP A 125 7.83 -4.67 8.06
CA ASP A 125 8.96 -5.29 7.35
C ASP A 125 9.52 -6.56 8.00
N THR A 126 9.27 -6.74 9.29
CA THR A 126 9.70 -7.91 10.08
C THR A 126 8.57 -8.91 10.34
N ASN A 127 7.31 -8.53 10.11
CA ASN A 127 6.14 -9.35 10.40
C ASN A 127 5.05 -9.11 9.36
N ARG A 128 5.10 -9.90 8.29
CA ARG A 128 4.13 -9.88 7.19
C ARG A 128 3.88 -11.30 6.68
N ASN A 129 2.76 -11.53 6.01
CA ASN A 129 2.50 -12.77 5.29
C ASN A 129 2.89 -12.66 3.82
N LEU A 130 2.70 -11.49 3.21
CA LEU A 130 3.00 -11.21 1.81
C LEU A 130 3.63 -9.81 1.64
N VAL A 131 4.37 -9.63 0.55
CA VAL A 131 4.94 -8.33 0.16
C VAL A 131 4.84 -8.09 -1.35
N PHE A 132 4.53 -6.85 -1.73
CA PHE A 132 4.40 -6.40 -3.11
C PHE A 132 4.80 -4.92 -3.29
N PRO A 133 5.59 -4.53 -4.30
CA PRO A 133 6.41 -5.41 -5.13
C PRO A 133 7.60 -5.98 -4.35
N ALA A 134 7.86 -7.26 -4.56
CA ALA A 134 8.99 -7.99 -4.02
C ALA A 134 10.19 -7.96 -4.98
N VAL A 135 11.40 -7.86 -4.42
CA VAL A 135 12.65 -7.92 -5.20
C VAL A 135 13.24 -9.32 -5.12
N PHE A 136 13.66 -9.82 -6.28
CA PHE A 136 14.36 -11.09 -6.42
C PHE A 136 15.75 -10.86 -7.03
N THR A 137 16.73 -11.66 -6.62
CA THR A 137 18.13 -11.54 -7.09
C THR A 137 18.32 -11.84 -8.57
N ALA A 138 17.33 -12.47 -9.22
CA ALA A 138 17.32 -12.73 -10.66
C ALA A 138 15.88 -12.74 -11.24
N PRO A 139 15.75 -12.50 -12.57
CA PRO A 139 14.46 -12.55 -13.27
C PRO A 139 13.80 -13.93 -13.18
N ALA A 140 12.46 -13.95 -13.16
CA ALA A 140 11.69 -15.19 -13.11
C ALA A 140 12.09 -16.19 -14.21
N PRO A 141 12.06 -17.51 -13.94
CA PRO A 141 11.61 -18.17 -12.71
C PRO A 141 12.72 -18.34 -11.65
N SER A 142 13.97 -18.02 -11.98
CA SER A 142 15.13 -18.19 -11.10
C SER A 142 15.41 -16.92 -10.29
N GLY A 143 15.54 -17.02 -8.98
CA GLY A 143 15.88 -15.86 -8.15
C GLY A 143 15.49 -16.10 -6.72
N LEU A 144 16.37 -15.73 -5.79
CA LEU A 144 16.07 -15.78 -4.36
C LEU A 144 15.41 -14.47 -3.96
N PHE A 145 14.47 -14.56 -3.02
CA PHE A 145 13.87 -13.38 -2.44
C PHE A 145 14.91 -12.58 -1.66
N ASP A 146 15.02 -11.30 -1.96
CA ASP A 146 15.92 -10.39 -1.25
C ASP A 146 15.09 -9.45 -0.35
N PRO A 147 14.97 -9.77 0.95
CA PRO A 147 14.21 -8.93 1.88
C PRO A 147 14.85 -7.55 2.09
N VAL A 148 16.17 -7.44 1.97
CA VAL A 148 16.88 -6.17 2.19
C VAL A 148 16.63 -5.23 1.01
N ALA A 149 16.75 -5.73 -0.22
CA ALA A 149 16.43 -4.95 -1.40
C ALA A 149 14.94 -4.58 -1.46
N THR A 150 14.06 -5.50 -1.06
CA THR A 150 12.61 -5.24 -0.99
C THR A 150 12.27 -4.14 0.01
N ASN A 151 12.85 -4.18 1.21
CA ASN A 151 12.55 -3.18 2.24
C ASN A 151 13.17 -1.79 1.94
N ASN A 152 14.15 -1.71 1.03
CA ASN A 152 14.78 -0.45 0.61
C ASN A 152 14.04 0.29 -0.51
N GLN A 153 12.95 -0.28 -1.05
CA GLN A 153 12.12 0.35 -2.08
C GLN A 153 10.68 0.54 -1.58
N PRO A 154 9.87 1.37 -2.25
CA PRO A 154 8.46 1.47 -1.92
C PRO A 154 7.75 0.12 -2.08
N HIS A 155 7.09 -0.35 -1.03
CA HIS A 155 6.46 -1.66 -0.98
C HIS A 155 5.26 -1.69 -0.04
N SER A 156 4.39 -2.66 -0.25
CA SER A 156 3.22 -2.96 0.56
C SER A 156 3.44 -4.27 1.30
N ASN A 157 3.45 -4.21 2.62
CA ASN A 157 3.43 -5.37 3.51
C ASN A 157 1.97 -5.74 3.80
N ILE A 158 1.66 -7.04 3.79
CA ILE A 158 0.29 -7.54 3.90
C ILE A 158 0.25 -8.64 4.96
N ASN A 159 -0.72 -8.54 5.87
CA ASN A 159 -1.09 -9.60 6.81
C ASN A 159 -2.52 -10.05 6.56
N ILE A 160 -2.74 -11.35 6.64
CA ILE A 160 -4.04 -11.97 6.43
C ILE A 160 -4.32 -12.99 7.53
N GLY A 161 -5.49 -12.87 8.16
CA GLY A 161 -5.97 -13.82 9.15
C GLY A 161 -7.47 -14.01 9.04
N GLY A 162 -7.91 -15.24 9.21
CA GLY A 162 -9.31 -15.67 9.11
C GLY A 162 -9.96 -15.87 10.46
N ASN A 163 -11.25 -15.62 10.49
CA ASN A 163 -12.17 -16.10 11.50
C ASN A 163 -13.34 -16.80 10.79
N THR A 164 -13.61 -18.04 11.18
CA THR A 164 -14.77 -18.79 10.68
C THR A 164 -16.01 -18.22 11.34
N LYS A 165 -16.80 -17.43 10.61
CA LYS A 165 -18.12 -17.01 11.07
C LYS A 165 -19.18 -17.88 10.41
N LEU A 166 -20.08 -18.44 11.21
CA LEU A 166 -21.25 -19.09 10.66
C LEU A 166 -22.19 -17.99 10.13
N THR A 167 -22.59 -18.11 8.88
CA THR A 167 -23.53 -17.17 8.26
C THR A 167 -24.90 -17.38 8.90
N GLU A 168 -25.46 -16.38 9.57
CA GLU A 168 -26.80 -16.49 10.15
C GLU A 168 -27.83 -16.78 9.03
N GLY A 169 -28.62 -17.84 9.20
CA GLY A 169 -29.60 -18.29 8.20
C GLY A 169 -29.15 -19.42 7.26
N SER A 170 -27.93 -19.92 7.38
CA SER A 170 -27.38 -20.98 6.53
C SER A 170 -27.85 -22.41 6.88
N ALA A 171 -29.16 -22.67 6.85
CA ALA A 171 -29.78 -24.01 6.72
C ALA A 171 -29.26 -25.20 7.56
N LEU A 172 -28.39 -25.03 8.56
CA LEU A 172 -27.84 -26.14 9.36
C LEU A 172 -28.78 -26.58 10.50
N GLN A 173 -29.91 -25.90 10.71
CA GLN A 173 -30.88 -26.25 11.77
C GLN A 173 -32.30 -26.57 11.31
N MET A 174 -32.66 -26.45 10.02
CA MET A 174 -34.05 -26.72 9.60
C MET A 174 -34.30 -28.17 9.12
N ALA A 175 -33.26 -28.96 8.83
CA ALA A 175 -33.43 -30.33 8.31
C ALA A 175 -32.89 -31.46 9.20
N ALA A 176 -32.06 -31.15 10.21
CA ALA A 176 -31.47 -32.18 11.08
C ALA A 176 -32.39 -32.68 12.21
N GLY A 177 -33.59 -32.10 12.35
CA GLY A 177 -34.50 -32.38 13.48
C GLY A 177 -35.58 -33.43 13.26
N TYR A 178 -35.84 -33.89 12.02
CA TYR A 178 -37.08 -34.65 11.76
C TYR A 178 -36.95 -36.02 11.06
N GLU A 179 -35.76 -36.46 10.62
CA GLU A 179 -35.69 -37.78 9.94
C GLU A 179 -34.42 -38.60 10.19
N GLY A 180 -33.56 -38.23 11.13
CA GLY A 180 -32.48 -39.11 11.63
C GLY A 180 -31.43 -39.56 10.60
N VAL A 181 -31.48 -39.08 9.35
CA VAL A 181 -30.44 -39.31 8.35
C VAL A 181 -29.66 -38.00 8.16
N GLY A 182 -28.49 -37.92 8.78
CA GLY A 182 -27.57 -36.79 8.69
C GLY A 182 -26.97 -36.61 7.28
N LYS A 183 -27.80 -36.27 6.30
CA LYS A 183 -27.36 -35.75 5.00
C LYS A 183 -27.48 -34.25 5.02
N GLY A 184 -26.44 -33.59 5.52
CA GLY A 184 -26.26 -32.15 5.35
C GLY A 184 -26.04 -31.82 3.88
N MET A 185 -27.12 -31.59 3.13
CA MET A 185 -27.05 -30.90 1.84
C MET A 185 -27.08 -29.39 2.11
N GLY A 186 -25.93 -28.85 2.48
CA GLY A 186 -25.71 -27.41 2.65
C GLY A 186 -24.43 -27.01 1.94
N SER A 187 -24.45 -27.02 0.61
CA SER A 187 -23.30 -26.67 -0.25
C SER A 187 -22.95 -25.16 -0.26
N GLY A 188 -23.17 -24.43 0.84
CA GLY A 188 -22.96 -22.99 0.88
C GLY A 188 -23.32 -22.33 2.21
N GLY A 189 -23.00 -22.97 3.34
CA GLY A 189 -23.53 -22.57 4.64
C GLY A 189 -22.58 -21.86 5.62
N ALA A 190 -21.32 -21.62 5.26
CA ALA A 190 -20.43 -20.86 6.12
C ALA A 190 -19.57 -19.91 5.28
N THR A 191 -19.40 -18.70 5.79
CA THR A 191 -18.56 -17.66 5.20
C THR A 191 -17.30 -17.53 6.05
N LEU A 192 -16.14 -17.70 5.44
CA LEU A 192 -14.88 -17.38 6.09
C LEU A 192 -14.69 -15.87 6.01
N VAL A 193 -14.60 -15.20 7.15
CA VAL A 193 -14.33 -13.76 7.19
C VAL A 193 -12.86 -13.59 7.51
N TYR A 194 -12.14 -12.96 6.60
CA TYR A 194 -10.72 -12.66 6.73
C TYR A 194 -10.53 -11.18 7.01
N ASP A 195 -9.68 -10.88 7.98
CA ASP A 195 -9.11 -9.55 8.15
C ASP A 195 -7.86 -9.47 7.26
N ILE A 196 -7.77 -8.43 6.44
CA ILE A 196 -6.62 -8.11 5.60
C ILE A 196 -6.12 -6.73 6.02
N ASN A 197 -4.92 -6.70 6.57
CA ASN A 197 -4.24 -5.46 6.91
C ASN A 197 -3.10 -5.25 5.93
N VAL A 198 -3.04 -4.05 5.35
CA VAL A 198 -2.03 -3.65 4.39
C VAL A 198 -1.35 -2.38 4.90
N GLN A 199 -0.03 -2.39 4.88
CA GLN A 199 0.80 -1.22 5.13
C GLN A 199 1.58 -0.94 3.86
N HIS A 200 1.42 0.24 3.27
CA HIS A 200 2.26 0.71 2.18
C HIS A 200 3.29 1.69 2.70
N VAL A 201 4.57 1.36 2.52
CA VAL A 201 5.72 2.23 2.75
C VAL A 201 6.07 2.87 1.42
N GLY A 202 5.80 4.16 1.31
CA GLY A 202 6.06 4.98 0.14
C GLY A 202 7.45 5.62 0.13
N ARG A 203 7.64 6.59 -0.77
CA ARG A 203 8.87 7.40 -0.81
C ARG A 203 8.91 8.37 0.37
N ASP A 204 10.12 8.75 0.77
CA ASP A 204 10.37 9.77 1.80
C ASP A 204 9.71 9.49 3.16
N GLY A 205 9.52 8.21 3.50
CA GLY A 205 8.91 7.79 4.76
C GLY A 205 7.41 8.02 4.86
N SER A 206 6.72 8.27 3.73
CA SER A 206 5.25 8.28 3.70
C SER A 206 4.72 6.87 3.94
N GLU A 207 3.71 6.75 4.80
CA GLU A 207 3.12 5.47 5.15
C GLU A 207 1.59 5.58 5.12
N SER A 208 0.93 4.53 4.61
CA SER A 208 -0.52 4.38 4.69
C SER A 208 -0.87 2.96 5.14
N VAL A 209 -1.85 2.85 6.04
CA VAL A 209 -2.34 1.57 6.53
C VAL A 209 -3.83 1.47 6.22
N ILE A 210 -4.22 0.37 5.59
CA ILE A 210 -5.60 0.05 5.26
C ILE A 210 -5.93 -1.31 5.85
N CYS A 211 -7.06 -1.38 6.54
CA CYS A 211 -7.58 -2.62 7.12
C CYS A 211 -8.96 -2.89 6.53
N ILE A 212 -9.15 -4.03 5.89
CA ILE A 212 -10.43 -4.46 5.33
C ILE A 212 -10.82 -5.83 5.87
N GLN A 213 -12.12 -6.13 5.79
CA GLN A 213 -12.64 -7.46 6.03
C GLN A 213 -13.15 -8.05 4.73
N TYR A 214 -12.67 -9.24 4.38
CA TYR A 214 -13.01 -9.96 3.17
C TYR A 214 -13.80 -11.22 3.51
N GLY A 215 -14.98 -11.38 2.89
CA GLY A 215 -15.85 -12.54 3.12
C GLY A 215 -15.78 -13.54 1.98
N HIS A 216 -15.24 -14.73 2.23
CA HIS A 216 -15.23 -15.84 1.28
C HIS A 216 -16.38 -16.81 1.54
N VAL A 217 -17.19 -17.12 0.52
CA VAL A 217 -18.27 -18.11 0.61
C VAL A 217 -17.75 -19.49 0.23
N LEU A 218 -17.86 -20.46 1.16
CA LEU A 218 -17.40 -21.81 0.89
C LEU A 218 -18.17 -22.44 -0.29
N GLY A 219 -17.40 -22.97 -1.25
CA GLY A 219 -17.94 -23.62 -2.45
C GLY A 219 -18.03 -22.75 -3.70
N SER A 220 -17.65 -21.46 -3.61
CA SER A 220 -17.57 -20.56 -4.78
C SER A 220 -16.16 -20.37 -5.34
N SER A 221 -15.16 -21.15 -4.87
CA SER A 221 -13.77 -20.98 -5.30
C SER A 221 -13.54 -21.39 -6.76
N GLY A 222 -12.70 -20.61 -7.45
CA GLY A 222 -12.26 -20.89 -8.82
C GLY A 222 -11.21 -22.01 -8.91
N ALA A 223 -10.64 -22.21 -10.11
CA ALA A 223 -9.56 -23.18 -10.31
C ALA A 223 -8.26 -22.75 -9.61
N CYS A 224 -7.48 -23.73 -9.14
CA CYS A 224 -6.14 -23.48 -8.59
C CYS A 224 -5.13 -23.21 -9.73
N ASN A 225 -4.65 -21.96 -9.85
CA ASN A 225 -3.65 -21.56 -10.84
C ASN A 225 -2.22 -21.66 -10.30
N TYR A 226 -2.05 -21.64 -8.97
CA TYR A 226 -0.74 -21.62 -8.33
C TYR A 226 -0.63 -22.68 -7.21
N PRO A 227 -0.44 -23.96 -7.57
CA PRO A 227 -0.37 -25.08 -6.62
C PRO A 227 0.92 -25.18 -5.81
#